data_AF-A0A821LHB7-F1
#
_entry.id   AF-A0A821LHB7-F1
#
_cell.length_a   1.000
_cell.length_b   1.000
_cell.length_c   1.000
_cell.angle_alpha   90.00
_cell.angle_beta   90.00
_cell.angle_gamma   90.00
#
_symmetry.space_group_name_H-M   'P 1'
#
loop_
_entity.id
_entity.type
_entity.pdbx_description
1 polymer ?
#
loop_
_entity_poly.entity_id
_entity_poly.type
_entity_poly.pdbx_seq_one_letter_code
_entity_poly.pdbx_strand_id
1 'polypeptide(L)' 'MSTTSTQQVRPVIECFCQIISLHGFTSITPEIFRLAKFNRNEATIPLWRLIFEIIHYDPTRNSQQESINKFDQTSK' A
#
# COMPACT_ATOMS: atom_id res chain seq x y z
N MET A 1 27.93 -18.96 -13.44
CA MET A 1 26.52 -19.07 -13.88
C MET A 1 25.67 -18.39 -12.82
N SER A 2 25.24 -17.15 -13.06
CA SER A 2 24.52 -16.34 -12.07
C SER A 2 23.01 -16.63 -12.18
N THR A 3 22.47 -17.42 -11.26
CA THR A 3 21.04 -17.73 -11.16
C THR A 3 20.29 -16.56 -10.52
N THR A 4 19.87 -15.58 -11.32
CA THR A 4 19.12 -14.42 -10.81
C THR A 4 17.65 -14.77 -10.55
N SER A 5 17.30 -14.79 -9.26
CA SER A 5 16.38 -13.82 -8.64
C SER A 5 14.85 -13.99 -8.71
N THR A 6 14.29 -15.20 -8.69
CA THR A 6 12.85 -15.35 -8.33
C THR A 6 12.60 -15.32 -6.83
N GLN A 7 13.62 -15.65 -6.02
CA GLN A 7 13.51 -15.81 -4.57
C GLN A 7 13.27 -14.49 -3.82
N GLN A 8 13.57 -13.34 -4.43
CA GLN A 8 13.45 -12.02 -3.80
C GLN A 8 12.15 -11.28 -4.11
N VAL A 9 11.34 -11.77 -5.05
CA VAL A 9 10.12 -11.05 -5.49
C VAL A 9 9.10 -10.95 -4.35
N ARG A 10 8.90 -12.03 -3.59
CA ARG A 10 7.93 -12.06 -2.50
C ARG A 10 8.26 -11.08 -1.36
N PRO A 11 9.48 -11.07 -0.79
CA PRO A 11 9.84 -10.09 0.23
C PRO A 11 9.71 -8.63 -0.23
N VAL A 12 10.02 -8.34 -1.50
CA VAL A 12 9.88 -6.98 -2.06
C VAL A 12 8.42 -6.57 -2.12
N ILE A 13 7.52 -7.47 -2.55
CA ILE A 13 6.08 -7.20 -2.58
C ILE A 13 5.55 -7.01 -1.15
N GLU A 14 5.97 -7.84 -0.20
CA GLU A 14 5.58 -7.71 1.22
C GLU A 14 6.02 -6.36 1.80
N CYS A 15 7.27 -5.94 1.53
CA CYS A 15 7.78 -4.63 1.94
C CYS A 15 6.97 -3.49 1.29
N PHE A 16 6.67 -3.58 -0.01
CA PHE A 16 5.85 -2.59 -0.69
C PHE A 16 4.47 -2.44 -0.04
N CYS A 17 3.80 -3.57 0.27
CA CYS A 17 2.51 -3.58 0.97
C CYS A 17 2.57 -2.91 2.35
N GLN A 18 3.69 -3.05 3.07
CA GLN A 18 3.88 -2.40 4.36
C GLN A 18 4.03 -0.87 4.22
N ILE A 19 4.82 -0.42 3.24
CA ILE A 19 5.06 1.02 2.99
C ILE A 19 3.75 1.75 2.67
N ILE A 20 2.97 1.23 1.71
CA ILE A 20 1.70 1.87 1.32
C ILE A 20 0.71 1.93 2.49
N SER A 21 0.66 0.88 3.32
CA SER A 21 -0.20 0.84 4.51
C SER A 21 0.24 1.87 5.55
N LEU A 22 1.55 2.01 5.76
CA LEU A 22 2.12 3.00 6.68
C LEU A 22 1.78 4.44 6.27
N HIS A 23 1.72 4.71 4.96
CA HIS A 23 1.40 6.04 4.43
C HIS A 23 -0.11 6.30 4.28
N GLY A 24 -0.97 5.43 4.81
CA GLY A 24 -2.43 5.65 4.84
C GLY A 24 -3.13 5.40 3.50
N PHE A 25 -2.45 4.77 2.54
CA PHE A 25 -3.11 4.28 1.33
C PHE A 25 -3.95 3.04 1.61
N THR A 26 -4.77 2.65 0.63
CA THR A 26 -5.49 1.38 0.64
C THR A 26 -4.52 0.23 0.90
N SER A 27 -4.73 -0.45 2.02
CA SER A 27 -3.97 -1.64 2.39
C SER A 27 -4.27 -2.76 1.41
N ILE A 28 -3.24 -3.22 0.70
CA ILE A 28 -3.31 -4.38 -0.19
C ILE A 28 -2.31 -5.44 0.28
N THR A 29 -2.62 -6.69 -0.03
CA THR A 29 -1.78 -7.84 0.35
C THR A 29 -1.00 -8.36 -0.86
N PRO A 30 0.09 -9.11 -0.65
CA PRO A 30 0.78 -9.81 -1.73
C PRO A 30 -0.15 -10.71 -2.56
N GLU A 31 -1.21 -11.23 -1.93
CA GLU A 31 -2.21 -12.06 -2.59
C GLU A 31 -3.00 -11.30 -3.66
N ILE A 32 -3.30 -10.01 -3.45
CA ILE A 32 -3.95 -9.17 -4.48
C ILE A 32 -3.08 -9.07 -5.73
N PHE A 33 -1.77 -8.90 -5.57
CA PHE A 33 -0.84 -8.90 -6.70
C PHE A 33 -0.76 -10.26 -7.40
N ARG A 34 -0.81 -11.35 -6.64
CA ARG A 34 -0.86 -12.71 -7.20
C ARG A 34 -2.13 -12.89 -8.02
N LEU A 35 -3.28 -12.51 -7.50
CA LEU A 35 -4.58 -12.57 -8.18
C LEU A 35 -4.59 -11.74 -9.47
N ALA A 36 -4.03 -10.52 -9.42
CA ALA A 36 -3.90 -9.64 -10.58
C ALA A 36 -3.03 -10.25 -11.69
N LYS A 37 -1.91 -10.89 -11.32
CA LYS A 37 -1.06 -11.63 -12.27
C LYS A 37 -1.82 -12.71 -13.03
N PHE A 38 -2.84 -13.32 -12.41
CA PHE A 38 -3.70 -14.33 -13.01
C PHE A 38 -5.02 -13.77 -13.54
N ASN A 39 -5.12 -12.44 -13.71
CA ASN A 39 -6.30 -11.74 -14.24
C ASN A 39 -7.61 -12.10 -13.51
N ARG A 40 -7.53 -12.21 -12.17
CA ARG A 40 -8.68 -12.49 -11.30
C ARG A 40 -9.40 -11.18 -10.96
N ASN A 41 -10.72 -11.17 -11.15
CA ASN A 41 -11.55 -9.97 -10.97
C ASN A 41 -11.47 -9.39 -9.55
N GLU A 42 -11.23 -10.24 -8.56
CA GLU A 42 -11.10 -9.94 -7.14
C GLU A 42 -9.98 -8.91 -6.86
N ALA A 43 -8.94 -8.86 -7.70
CA ALA A 43 -7.84 -7.91 -7.56
C ALA A 43 -8.15 -6.51 -8.14
N THR A 44 -9.19 -6.40 -8.96
CA THR A 44 -9.49 -5.20 -9.77
C THR A 44 -9.79 -4.00 -8.89
N ILE A 45 -10.78 -4.11 -8.00
CA ILE A 45 -11.24 -2.98 -7.16
C ILE A 45 -10.12 -2.50 -6.23
N PRO A 46 -9.43 -3.38 -5.46
CA PRO A 46 -8.35 -2.94 -4.57
C PRO A 46 -7.20 -2.25 -5.31
N LEU A 47 -6.80 -2.77 -6.48
CA LEU A 47 -5.72 -2.16 -7.26
C LEU A 47 -6.10 -0.82 -7.87
N TRP A 48 -7.30 -0.69 -8.45
CA TRP A 48 -7.75 0.58 -9.00
C TRP A 48 -7.88 1.65 -7.93
N ARG A 49 -8.34 1.28 -6.73
CA ARG A 49 -8.41 2.21 -5.60
C ARG A 49 -7.02 2.69 -5.19
N LEU A 50 -6.06 1.78 -5.05
CA LEU A 50 -4.67 2.15 -4.75
C LEU A 50 -4.08 3.06 -5.83
N ILE A 51 -4.26 2.73 -7.11
CA ILE A 51 -3.78 3.53 -8.24
C ILE A 51 -4.41 4.93 -8.20
N PHE A 52 -5.72 5.01 -7.97
CA PHE A 52 -6.43 6.27 -7.85
C PHE A 52 -5.86 7.13 -6.72
N GLU A 53 -5.62 6.55 -5.54
CA GLU A 53 -5.05 7.26 -4.38
C GLU A 53 -3.60 7.70 -4.62
N ILE A 54 -2.79 6.92 -5.34
CA ILE A 54 -1.43 7.31 -5.73
C ILE A 54 -1.45 8.46 -6.73
N ILE A 55 -2.34 8.43 -7.73
CA ILE A 55 -2.45 9.50 -8.74
C ILE A 55 -2.99 10.79 -8.12
N HIS A 56 -3.98 10.68 -7.24
CA HIS A 56 -4.57 11.81 -6.51
C HIS A 56 -3.85 12.07 -5.18
N TYR A 57 -2.58 11.65 -5.07
CA TYR A 57 -1.81 11.85 -3.86
C TYR A 57 -1.67 13.36 -3.58
N ASP A 58 -2.33 13.78 -2.51
CA ASP A 58 -2.25 15.15 -2.01
C ASP A 58 -1.43 15.16 -0.71
N PRO A 59 -0.18 15.66 -0.75
CA PRO A 59 0.70 15.67 0.41
C PRO A 59 0.17 16.53 1.57
N THR A 60 -0.79 17.44 1.33
CA THR A 60 -1.39 18.29 2.36
C THR A 60 -2.46 17.58 3.19
N ARG A 61 -3.02 16.46 2.70
CA ARG A 61 -3.99 15.64 3.45
C ARG A 61 -3.35 14.90 4.61
N ASN A 62 -2.09 14.47 4.47
CA ASN A 62 -1.38 13.73 5.51
C ASN A 62 -1.06 14.61 6.74
N SER A 63 -0.92 15.91 6.55
CA SER A 63 -0.73 16.89 7.64
C SER A 63 -1.94 16.99 8.57
N GLN A 64 -3.14 16.64 8.10
CA GLN A 64 -4.36 16.66 8.92
C GLN A 64 -4.46 15.43 9.84
N GLN A 65 -4.00 14.26 9.39
CA GLN A 65 -4.02 13.03 10.20
C GLN A 65 -3.05 13.12 11.40
N GLU A 66 -1.87 13.71 11.21
CA GLU A 66 -0.92 13.97 12.30
C GLU A 66 -1.44 15.01 13.31
N SER A 67 -2.22 15.98 12.85
CA SER A 67 -2.83 17.01 13.70
C SER A 67 -3.95 16.44 14.57
N ILE A 68 -4.73 15.48 14.05
CA ILE A 68 -5.79 14.79 14.78
C ILE A 68 -5.19 13.90 15.89
N ASN A 69 -4.10 13.17 15.61
CA ASN A 69 -3.44 12.30 16.60
C ASN A 69 -2.74 13.07 17.73
N LYS A 70 -2.35 14.33 17.51
CA LYS A 70 -1.76 15.19 18.56
C LYS A 70 -2.81 15.73 19.53
N PHE A 71 -4.05 15.93 19.10
CA PHE A 71 -5.13 16.44 19.96
C PHE A 71 -5.53 15.43 21.04
N ASP A 72 -5.48 14.13 20.74
CA ASP A 72 -5.86 13.05 21.66
C ASP A 72 -4.82 12.79 22.77
N GLN A 73 -3.54 13.16 22.56
CA GLN A 73 -2.48 12.98 23.56
C GLN A 73 -2.37 14.14 24.57
N THR A 74 -3.07 15.26 24.35
CA THR A 74 -3.05 16.43 25.25
C THR A 74 -4.26 16.53 26.19
N SER A 75 -5.17 15.55 26.19
CA SER A 75 -6.35 15.52 27.06
C SER A 75 -6.27 14.51 28.21
N LYS A 76 -5.07 14.24 28.75
CA LYS A 76 -4.89 13.56 30.05
C LYS A 76 -3.95 14.33 30.95
#